data_AF-A0A945FLI8-F1
#
_entry.id   AF-A0A945FLI8-F1
#
_cell.length_a   1.000
_cell.length_b   1.000
_cell.length_c   1.000
_cell.angle_alpha   90.00
_cell.angle_beta   90.00
_cell.angle_gamma   90.00
#
_symmetry.space_group_name_H-M   'P 1'
#
loop_
_entity.id
_entity.type
_entity.pdbx_description
1 polymer ?
#
loop_
_entity_poly.entity_id
_entity_poly.type
_entity_poly.pdbx_seq_one_letter_code
_entity_poly.pdbx_strand_id
1 'polypeptide(L)'
;SELMDSFIGLLDTQAQTDEAGRITYRYLSQGHSRATLQEQLGHALLREDAEFHSFQMLEAAFAQVEELDEDRANITLVAVTRYLAAHAPTARALRQTANLALRLHRGEDLSAEDPDEEVA
;
A
#
# COMPACT_ATOMS: atom_id res chain seq x y z
N SER A 1 9.26 -13.09 -7.79
CA SER A 1 10.42 -13.39 -6.91
C SER A 1 9.96 -13.23 -5.47
N GLU A 2 10.60 -13.84 -4.49
CA GLU A 2 10.22 -13.74 -3.07
C GLU A 2 10.12 -12.27 -2.58
N LEU A 3 10.92 -11.37 -3.17
CA LEU A 3 10.83 -9.93 -2.93
C LEU A 3 9.52 -9.31 -3.42
N MET A 4 9.00 -9.76 -4.56
CA MET A 4 7.73 -9.27 -5.11
C MET A 4 6.55 -9.78 -4.28
N ASP A 5 6.62 -11.03 -3.83
CA ASP A 5 5.56 -11.61 -2.99
C ASP A 5 5.52 -10.91 -1.62
N SER A 6 6.70 -10.61 -1.05
CA SER A 6 6.81 -9.78 0.15
C SER A 6 6.27 -8.37 -0.10
N PHE A 7 6.58 -7.75 -1.24
CA PHE A 7 6.11 -6.41 -1.60
C PHE A 7 4.58 -6.33 -1.63
N ILE A 8 3.93 -7.28 -2.31
CA ILE A 8 2.46 -7.37 -2.40
C ILE A 8 1.86 -7.52 -1.00
N GLY A 9 2.43 -8.36 -0.14
CA GLY A 9 1.95 -8.55 1.24
C GLY A 9 2.05 -7.31 2.13
N LEU A 10 3.00 -6.41 1.87
CA LEU A 10 3.09 -5.13 2.59
C LEU A 10 1.97 -4.17 2.18
N LEU A 11 1.55 -4.20 0.91
CA LEU A 11 0.44 -3.38 0.44
C LEU A 11 -0.90 -3.81 1.06
N ASP A 12 -1.00 -5.04 1.56
CA ASP A 12 -2.18 -5.55 2.29
C ASP A 12 -2.23 -5.10 3.79
N THR A 13 -1.24 -4.35 4.28
CA THR A 13 -1.10 -3.96 5.69
C THR A 13 -0.97 -2.44 5.87
N GLN A 14 -1.66 -1.87 6.86
CA GLN A 14 -1.70 -0.43 7.09
C GLN A 14 -0.32 0.14 7.53
N ALA A 15 0.02 1.33 7.00
CA ALA A 15 1.12 2.20 7.46
C ALA A 15 2.57 1.67 7.30
N GLN A 16 2.82 0.74 6.37
CA GLN A 16 4.17 0.21 6.11
C GLN A 16 4.96 1.05 5.07
N THR A 17 4.93 2.37 5.22
CA THR A 17 5.52 3.32 4.26
C THR A 17 7.03 3.14 4.09
N ASP A 18 7.76 3.10 5.21
CA ASP A 18 9.21 2.94 5.19
C ASP A 18 9.65 1.58 4.67
N GLU A 19 8.92 0.53 5.06
CA GLU A 19 9.21 -0.83 4.64
C GLU A 19 8.92 -1.05 3.15
N ALA A 20 7.80 -0.54 2.64
CA ALA A 20 7.48 -0.56 1.21
C ALA A 20 8.54 0.17 0.38
N GLY A 21 8.98 1.35 0.84
CA GLY A 21 10.08 2.09 0.20
C GLY A 21 11.39 1.31 0.20
N ARG A 22 11.73 0.65 1.32
CA ARG A 22 12.96 -0.14 1.47
C ARG A 22 12.97 -1.37 0.56
N ILE A 23 11.85 -2.09 0.45
CA ILE A 23 11.74 -3.24 -0.46
C ILE A 23 11.84 -2.79 -1.91
N THR A 24 11.14 -1.72 -2.31
CA THR A 24 11.22 -1.20 -3.68
C THR A 24 12.63 -0.75 -4.03
N TYR A 25 13.32 -0.04 -3.13
CA TYR A 25 14.72 0.34 -3.35
C TYR A 25 15.62 -0.90 -3.51
N ARG A 26 15.45 -1.91 -2.65
CA ARG A 26 16.20 -3.18 -2.76
C ARG A 26 15.91 -3.91 -4.08
N TYR A 27 14.66 -3.94 -4.52
CA TYR A 27 14.28 -4.55 -5.78
C TYR A 27 14.97 -3.85 -6.96
N LEU A 28 14.93 -2.51 -7.00
CA LEU A 28 15.52 -1.74 -8.10
C LEU A 28 17.06 -1.77 -8.08
N SER A 29 17.69 -1.67 -6.90
CA SER A 29 19.17 -1.73 -6.77
C SER A 29 19.76 -3.09 -7.15
N GLN A 30 18.94 -4.15 -7.22
CA GLN A 30 19.34 -5.45 -7.74
C GLN A 30 19.17 -5.58 -9.27
N GLY A 31 18.76 -4.50 -9.96
CA GLY A 31 18.56 -4.48 -11.41
C GLY A 31 17.29 -5.20 -11.87
N HIS A 32 16.32 -5.44 -10.96
CA HIS A 32 15.05 -6.05 -11.36
C HIS A 32 14.19 -5.09 -12.18
N SER A 33 13.25 -5.65 -12.95
CA SER A 33 12.46 -4.92 -13.96
C SER A 33 11.55 -3.84 -13.34
N ARG A 34 11.74 -2.58 -13.76
CA ARG A 34 10.85 -1.45 -13.47
C ARG A 34 9.43 -1.70 -13.99
N ALA A 35 9.29 -2.23 -15.21
CA ALA A 35 8.00 -2.50 -15.82
C ALA A 35 7.16 -3.47 -14.97
N THR A 36 7.80 -4.52 -14.43
CA THR A 36 7.13 -5.48 -13.54
C THR A 36 6.70 -4.81 -12.23
N LEU A 37 7.52 -3.92 -11.67
CA LEU A 37 7.11 -3.16 -10.48
C LEU A 37 5.92 -2.24 -10.78
N GLN A 38 5.94 -1.52 -11.90
CA GLN A 38 4.85 -0.63 -12.32
C GLN A 38 3.54 -1.39 -12.52
N GLU A 39 3.60 -2.57 -13.15
CA GLU A 39 2.45 -3.48 -13.29
C GLU A 39 1.86 -3.86 -11.93
N GLN A 40 2.71 -4.25 -10.97
CA GLN A 40 2.26 -4.65 -9.63
C GLN A 40 1.69 -3.48 -8.82
N LEU A 41 2.28 -2.28 -8.93
CA LEU A 41 1.73 -1.07 -8.33
C LEU A 41 0.35 -0.73 -8.91
N GLY A 42 0.18 -0.86 -10.23
CA GLY A 42 -1.12 -0.67 -10.89
C GLY A 42 -2.15 -1.69 -10.41
N HIS A 43 -1.78 -2.96 -10.30
CA HIS A 43 -2.66 -4.00 -9.76
C HIS A 43 -3.05 -3.76 -8.31
N ALA A 44 -2.11 -3.37 -7.45
CA ALA A 44 -2.40 -3.06 -6.06
C ALA A 44 -3.40 -1.92 -5.96
N LEU A 45 -3.16 -0.83 -6.70
CA LEU A 45 -4.05 0.32 -6.72
C LEU A 45 -5.47 -0.02 -7.22
N LEU A 46 -5.58 -0.85 -8.27
CA LEU A 46 -6.88 -1.29 -8.81
C LEU A 46 -7.68 -2.22 -7.87
N ARG A 47 -6.99 -2.95 -6.99
CA ARG A 47 -7.63 -3.83 -6.01
C ARG A 47 -8.17 -3.07 -4.80
N GLU A 48 -7.66 -1.88 -4.59
CA GLU A 48 -8.00 -1.00 -3.50
C GLU A 48 -9.14 -0.05 -3.91
N ASP A 49 -10.02 0.29 -2.96
CA ASP A 49 -11.05 1.32 -3.16
C ASP A 49 -10.40 2.71 -3.08
N ALA A 50 -9.47 2.95 -4.00
CA ALA A 50 -8.57 4.08 -3.95
C ALA A 50 -9.25 5.36 -4.45
N GLU A 51 -8.95 6.46 -3.78
CA GLU A 51 -9.41 7.77 -4.22
C GLU A 51 -8.75 8.16 -5.55
N PHE A 52 -9.44 9.00 -6.32
CA PHE A 52 -9.00 9.46 -7.65
C PHE A 52 -7.57 10.05 -7.63
N HIS A 53 -7.16 10.67 -6.52
CA HIS A 53 -5.82 11.24 -6.37
C HIS A 53 -4.70 10.19 -6.38
N SER A 54 -4.95 8.97 -5.89
CA SER A 54 -3.96 7.89 -5.92
C SER A 54 -3.66 7.43 -7.34
N PHE A 55 -4.69 7.41 -8.21
CA PHE A 55 -4.52 7.15 -9.65
C PHE A 55 -3.69 8.25 -10.32
N GLN A 56 -4.02 9.52 -10.07
CA GLN A 56 -3.28 10.65 -10.64
C GLN A 56 -1.80 10.64 -10.24
N MET A 57 -1.51 10.32 -8.97
CA MET A 57 -0.14 10.25 -8.47
C MET A 57 0.64 9.09 -9.10
N LEU A 58 0.02 7.93 -9.29
CA LEU A 58 0.66 6.79 -9.95
C LEU A 58 0.94 7.06 -11.43
N GLU A 59 -0.05 7.59 -12.15
CA GLU A 59 0.10 7.96 -13.56
C GLU A 59 1.19 9.02 -13.77
N ALA A 60 1.20 10.06 -12.94
CA ALA A 60 2.23 11.11 -13.01
C ALA A 60 3.63 10.56 -12.74
N ALA A 61 3.78 9.65 -11.77
CA ALA A 61 5.06 9.01 -11.49
C ALA A 61 5.54 8.15 -12.66
N PHE A 62 4.64 7.40 -13.31
CA PHE A 62 4.99 6.58 -14.47
C PHE A 62 5.44 7.42 -15.65
N ALA A 63 4.72 8.51 -15.95
CA ALA A 63 5.13 9.45 -16.99
C ALA A 63 6.50 10.07 -16.69
N GLN A 64 6.79 10.41 -15.43
CA GLN A 64 8.11 10.94 -15.05
C GLN A 64 9.23 9.90 -15.22
N VAL A 65 8.98 8.63 -14.92
CA VAL A 65 9.97 7.55 -15.03
C VAL A 65 10.47 7.35 -16.47
N GLU A 66 9.64 7.65 -17.47
CA GLU A 66 10.00 7.56 -18.88
C GLU A 66 10.98 8.65 -19.33
N GLU A 67 10.96 9.81 -18.67
CA GLU A 67 11.74 11.01 -19.03
C GLU A 67 13.02 11.18 -18.18
N LEU A 68 13.14 10.43 -17.08
CA LEU A 68 14.24 10.55 -16.13
C LEU A 68 15.38 9.57 -16.40
N ASP A 69 16.59 9.93 -15.95
CA ASP A 69 17.69 8.95 -15.86
C ASP A 69 17.38 7.84 -14.84
N GLU A 70 18.16 6.77 -14.90
CA GLU A 70 17.90 5.56 -14.13
C GLU A 70 17.81 5.81 -12.62
N ASP A 71 18.74 6.59 -12.05
CA ASP A 71 18.77 6.89 -10.62
C ASP A 71 17.53 7.68 -10.19
N ARG A 72 17.17 8.72 -10.94
CA ARG A 72 15.99 9.54 -10.65
C ARG A 72 14.69 8.75 -10.87
N ALA A 73 14.61 7.95 -11.92
CA ALA A 73 13.48 7.07 -12.16
C ALA A 73 13.27 6.07 -11.01
N ASN A 74 14.36 5.47 -10.50
CA ASN A 74 14.30 4.55 -9.39
C ASN A 74 13.82 5.24 -8.09
N ILE A 75 14.32 6.45 -7.81
CA ILE A 75 13.86 7.24 -6.67
C ILE A 75 12.38 7.60 -6.80
N THR A 76 11.91 7.97 -8.00
CA THR A 76 10.49 8.26 -8.26
C THR A 76 9.61 7.04 -7.99
N LEU A 77 10.02 5.84 -8.41
CA LEU A 77 9.29 4.60 -8.13
C LEU A 77 9.25 4.27 -6.63
N VAL A 78 10.34 4.52 -5.89
CA VAL A 78 10.35 4.40 -4.42
C VAL A 78 9.39 5.41 -3.79
N ALA A 79 9.39 6.66 -4.26
CA ALA A 79 8.55 7.72 -3.73
C ALA A 79 7.05 7.42 -3.94
N VAL A 80 6.65 7.03 -5.15
CA VAL A 80 5.24 6.70 -5.43
C VAL A 80 4.81 5.43 -4.69
N THR A 81 5.70 4.46 -4.51
CA THR A 81 5.42 3.29 -3.66
C THR A 81 5.14 3.72 -2.22
N ARG A 82 5.98 4.58 -1.64
CA ARG A 82 5.79 5.09 -0.28
C ARG A 82 4.49 5.89 -0.15
N TYR A 83 4.19 6.70 -1.17
CA TYR A 83 2.94 7.44 -1.25
C TYR A 83 1.73 6.49 -1.26
N LEU A 84 1.75 5.47 -2.13
CA LEU A 84 0.70 4.46 -2.17
C LEU A 84 0.60 3.70 -0.86
N ALA A 85 1.69 3.25 -0.25
CA ALA A 85 1.63 2.58 1.06
C ALA A 85 1.10 3.49 2.20
N ALA A 86 1.25 4.82 2.08
CA ALA A 86 0.71 5.78 3.04
C ALA A 86 -0.79 6.02 2.86
N HIS A 87 -1.28 5.89 1.62
CA HIS A 87 -2.65 6.16 1.22
C HIS A 87 -3.41 4.91 0.77
N ALA A 88 -2.77 3.74 0.87
CA ALA A 88 -3.33 2.44 0.61
C ALA A 88 -4.55 2.37 1.52
N PRO A 89 -5.78 2.40 0.98
CA PRO A 89 -6.97 2.50 1.77
C PRO A 89 -6.89 1.51 2.92
N THR A 90 -6.78 2.15 4.09
CA THR A 90 -7.33 1.74 5.36
C THR A 90 -7.88 0.34 5.28
N ALA A 91 -7.18 -0.58 5.93
CA ALA A 91 -7.72 -1.88 6.21
C ALA A 91 -9.21 -1.70 6.55
N ARG A 92 -10.08 -2.34 5.79
CA ARG A 92 -11.38 -2.79 6.27
C ARG A 92 -12.57 -1.81 6.31
N ALA A 93 -12.94 -1.03 5.30
CA ALA A 93 -14.36 -0.60 5.28
C ALA A 93 -15.29 -1.85 5.30
N LEU A 94 -15.06 -2.79 4.38
CA LEU A 94 -15.81 -4.05 4.31
C LEU A 94 -15.51 -5.02 5.45
N ARG A 95 -14.23 -5.18 5.86
CA ARG A 95 -13.90 -6.05 6.99
C ARG A 95 -14.33 -5.45 8.35
N GLN A 96 -14.45 -4.12 8.51
CA GLN A 96 -14.96 -3.48 9.73
C GLN A 96 -16.46 -3.67 9.79
N THR A 97 -17.17 -3.47 8.67
CA THR A 97 -18.58 -3.83 8.56
C THR A 97 -18.81 -5.33 8.81
N ALA A 98 -17.98 -6.22 8.25
CA ALA A 98 -18.09 -7.67 8.49
C ALA A 98 -17.78 -8.05 9.95
N ASN A 99 -16.76 -7.45 10.58
CA ASN A 99 -16.48 -7.66 12.00
C ASN A 99 -17.60 -7.12 12.87
N LEU A 100 -18.15 -5.93 12.58
CA LEU A 100 -19.28 -5.37 13.30
C LEU A 100 -20.51 -6.29 13.18
N ALA A 101 -20.80 -6.79 11.97
CA ALA A 101 -21.87 -7.75 11.74
C ALA A 101 -21.65 -9.08 12.49
N LEU A 102 -20.42 -9.59 12.56
CA LEU A 102 -20.08 -10.79 13.32
C LEU A 102 -20.18 -10.58 14.84
N ARG A 103 -19.76 -9.43 15.34
CA ARG A 103 -19.87 -9.05 16.77
C ARG A 103 -21.33 -8.90 17.19
N LEU A 104 -22.13 -8.21 16.36
CA LEU A 104 -23.59 -8.12 16.54
C LEU A 104 -24.26 -9.50 16.48
N HIS A 105 -23.86 -10.38 15.56
CA HIS A 105 -24.41 -11.74 15.46
C HIS A 105 -24.11 -12.59 16.70
N ARG A 106 -22.99 -12.34 17.39
CA ARG A 106 -22.63 -13.01 18.66
C ARG A 106 -23.26 -12.38 19.90
N GLY A 107 -23.98 -11.25 19.74
CA GLY A 107 -24.63 -10.54 20.83
C GLY A 107 -23.68 -9.72 21.71
N GLU A 108 -22.52 -9.32 21.19
CA GLU A 108 -21.59 -8.43 21.90
C GLU A 108 -22.18 -7.01 22.00
N ASP A 109 -22.12 -6.43 23.21
CA ASP A 109 -22.52 -5.04 23.45
C ASP A 109 -21.42 -4.09 22.96
N LEU A 110 -21.78 -3.18 22.05
CA LEU A 110 -20.87 -2.23 21.42
C LEU A 110 -20.65 -0.95 22.26
N SER A 111 -21.23 -0.86 23.46
CA SER A 111 -21.17 0.32 24.33
C SER A 111 -20.07 0.29 25.40
N ALA A 112 -19.33 -0.81 25.54
CA ALA A 112 -18.15 -0.86 26.40
C ALA A 112 -16.96 -0.24 25.67
N GLU A 113 -16.44 0.88 26.18
CA GLU A 113 -15.15 1.46 25.79
C GLU A 113 -14.05 0.38 25.82
N ASP A 114 -13.15 0.46 24.84
CA ASP A 114 -12.02 -0.46 24.68
C ASP A 114 -11.15 -0.43 25.94
N PRO A 115 -10.98 -1.53 26.70
CA PRO A 115 -10.19 -1.52 27.93
C PRO A 115 -8.67 -1.33 27.69
N ASP A 116 -8.24 -1.28 26.43
CA ASP A 116 -6.84 -1.11 26.03
C ASP A 116 -6.46 0.36 25.72
N GLU A 117 -7.36 1.34 25.92
CA GLU A 117 -7.01 2.77 25.80
C GLU A 117 -6.20 3.32 26.99
N GLU A 118 -5.92 2.51 28.02
CA GLU A 118 -5.20 2.92 29.22
C GLU A 118 -3.79 2.28 29.36
N VAL A 119 -3.03 2.12 28.26
CA VAL A 119 -1.56 2.01 28.36
C VAL A 119 -0.87 2.68 27.14
N ALA A 120 -0.73 4.00 27.20
CA ALA A 120 0.35 4.75 26.54
C ALA A 120 0.75 5.96 27.40
#